data_AF-A0A1Q3PIA2-F1
#
_entry.id   AF-A0A1Q3PIA2-F1
#
_cell.length_a   1.000
_cell.length_b   1.000
_cell.length_c   1.000
_cell.angle_alpha   90.00
_cell.angle_beta   90.00
_cell.angle_gamma   90.00
#
_symmetry.space_group_name_H-M   'P 1'
#
loop_
_entity.id
_entity.type
_entity.pdbx_description
1 polymer ?
#
loop_
_entity_poly.entity_id
_entity_poly.type
_entity_poly.pdbx_seq_one_letter_code
_entity_poly.pdbx_strand_id
1 'polypeptide(L)' 'MEAKALPENGSQVRFMRYDDDEWRDGEYDAENKMFIEIYSTELTTHNWTDVGKWELLEV' A
#
# COMPACT_ATOMS: atom_id res chain seq x y z
N MET A 1 -12.02 -9.88 13.15
CA MET A 1 -10.84 -9.53 12.33
C MET A 1 -10.36 -8.21 12.88
N GLU A 2 -9.13 -8.13 13.39
CA GLU A 2 -8.56 -6.85 13.78
C GLU A 2 -8.55 -5.95 12.53
N ALA A 3 -9.18 -4.78 12.62
CA ALA A 3 -8.99 -3.75 11.63
C ALA A 3 -7.53 -3.34 11.72
N LYS A 4 -6.66 -3.89 10.86
CA LYS A 4 -5.29 -3.40 10.73
C LYS A 4 -5.38 -1.91 10.40
N ALA A 5 -5.04 -1.07 11.37
CA ALA A 5 -5.05 0.38 11.21
C ALA A 5 -4.12 0.76 10.06
N LEU A 6 -4.57 1.58 9.11
CA LEU A 6 -3.78 1.96 7.94
C LEU A 6 -2.42 2.56 8.34
N PRO A 7 -1.39 2.46 7.46
CA PRO A 7 -0.06 3.00 7.76
C PRO A 7 -0.09 4.51 8.04
N GLU A 8 0.99 5.03 8.63
CA GLU A 8 1.15 6.50 8.74
C GLU A 8 1.47 7.11 7.38
N ASN A 9 1.17 8.40 7.21
CA ASN A 9 1.44 9.12 5.97
C ASN A 9 2.94 9.08 5.63
N GLY A 10 3.28 8.71 4.39
CA GLY A 10 4.66 8.56 3.92
C GLY A 10 5.34 7.27 4.38
N SER A 11 4.63 6.34 5.02
CA SER A 11 5.21 5.06 5.42
C SER A 11 5.56 4.21 4.19
N GLN A 12 6.78 3.69 4.19
CA GLN A 12 7.21 2.68 3.23
C GLN A 12 6.60 1.32 3.61
N VAL A 13 5.91 0.72 2.66
CA VAL A 13 5.10 -0.49 2.84
C VAL A 13 5.29 -1.43 1.66
N ARG A 14 5.12 -2.71 1.92
CA ARG A 14 4.72 -3.65 0.88
C ARG A 14 3.23 -3.92 1.01
N PHE A 15 2.51 -3.98 -0.10
CA PHE A 15 1.07 -4.16 -0.14
C PHE A 15 0.64 -5.13 -1.25
N MET A 16 -0.53 -5.73 -1.10
CA MET A 16 -1.12 -6.69 -2.03
C MET A 16 -2.60 -6.36 -2.19
N ARG A 17 -3.07 -6.32 -3.43
CA ARG A 17 -4.48 -6.05 -3.77
C ARG A 17 -5.38 -7.26 -3.48
N TYR A 18 -6.68 -7.08 -3.52
CA TYR A 18 -7.63 -8.19 -3.43
C TYR A 18 -7.74 -8.99 -4.74
N ASP A 19 -7.45 -8.36 -5.86
CA ASP A 19 -7.55 -8.93 -7.21
C ASP A 19 -6.17 -9.31 -7.81
N ASP A 20 -5.12 -9.22 -7.01
CA ASP A 20 -3.75 -9.57 -7.38
C ASP A 20 -3.12 -10.40 -6.24
N ASP A 21 -2.31 -11.39 -6.61
CA ASP A 21 -1.56 -12.24 -5.68
C ASP A 21 -0.09 -11.81 -5.56
N GLU A 22 0.29 -10.67 -6.17
CA GLU A 22 1.64 -10.12 -6.13
C GLU A 22 1.80 -9.03 -5.04
N TRP A 23 2.91 -9.10 -4.29
CA TRP A 23 3.31 -8.01 -3.40
C TRP A 23 3.97 -6.89 -4.22
N ARG A 24 3.56 -5.66 -3.94
CA ARG A 24 4.14 -4.44 -4.49
C ARG A 24 4.81 -3.65 -3.37
N ASP A 25 5.98 -3.09 -3.65
CA ASP A 25 6.59 -2.12 -2.76
C ASP A 25 6.04 -0.73 -3.06
N GLY A 26 5.79 0.06 -2.03
CA GLY A 26 5.21 1.38 -2.18
C GLY A 26 5.25 2.26 -0.95
N GLU A 27 4.59 3.39 -1.09
CA GLU A 27 4.37 4.37 -0.03
C GLU A 27 2.87 4.54 0.22
N TYR A 28 2.48 4.75 1.47
CA TYR A 28 1.10 5.07 1.82
C TYR A 28 0.88 6.58 1.99
N ASP A 29 -0.04 7.13 1.21
CA ASP A 29 -0.55 8.49 1.35
C ASP A 29 -1.85 8.48 2.16
N ALA A 30 -1.79 9.01 3.38
CA ALA A 30 -2.92 9.04 4.31
C ALA A 30 -3.95 10.13 3.99
N GLU A 31 -3.54 11.22 3.32
CA GLU A 31 -4.45 12.32 2.96
C GLU A 31 -5.43 11.85 1.89
N ASN A 32 -4.93 11.11 0.90
CA ASN A 32 -5.73 10.57 -0.20
C ASN A 32 -6.16 9.11 0.02
N LYS A 33 -5.63 8.45 1.07
CA LYS A 33 -5.83 7.02 1.38
C LYS A 33 -5.46 6.13 0.20
N MET A 34 -4.24 6.28 -0.29
CA MET A 34 -3.72 5.57 -1.46
C MET A 34 -2.39 4.88 -1.16
N PHE A 35 -2.16 3.74 -1.81
CA PHE A 35 -0.86 3.09 -1.89
C PHE A 35 -0.23 3.41 -3.25
N ILE A 36 1.01 3.87 -3.26
CA ILE A 36 1.72 4.35 -4.45
C ILE A 36 2.89 3.40 -4.70
N GLU A 37 2.97 2.80 -5.89
CA GLU A 37 4.09 1.91 -6.24
C GLU A 37 5.39 2.70 -6.47
N ILE A 38 6.49 2.29 -5.85
CA ILE A 38 7.80 2.99 -5.95
C ILE A 38 8.69 2.47 -7.09
N TYR A 39 8.40 1.29 -7.65
CA TYR A 39 9.18 0.67 -8.73
C TYR A 39 8.41 0.49 -10.05
N SER A 40 7.22 1.08 -10.15
CA SER A 40 6.48 1.10 -11.41
C SER A 40 7.11 2.08 -12.40
N THR A 41 7.10 1.72 -13.68
CA THR A 41 7.60 2.59 -14.76
C THR A 41 6.77 3.85 -14.93
N GLU A 42 5.51 3.82 -14.49
CA GLU A 42 4.56 4.92 -14.53
C GLU A 42 3.95 5.12 -13.14
N LEU A 43 3.46 6.33 -12.84
CA LEU A 43 2.79 6.58 -11.57
C LEU A 43 1.56 5.68 -11.44
N THR A 44 1.67 4.70 -10.55
CA THR A 44 0.63 3.70 -10.29
C THR A 44 0.16 3.84 -8.85
N THR A 45 -1.13 4.08 -8.68
CA THR A 45 -1.76 4.27 -7.36
C THR A 45 -2.91 3.29 -7.18
N HIS A 46 -3.15 2.91 -5.92
CA HIS A 46 -4.18 1.95 -5.54
C HIS A 46 -4.97 2.52 -4.36
N ASN A 47 -6.30 2.44 -4.43
CA ASN A 47 -7.13 2.89 -3.32
C ASN A 47 -6.96 1.94 -2.13
N TRP A 48 -6.98 2.45 -0.91
CA TRP A 48 -6.92 1.61 0.30
C TRP A 48 -8.01 0.52 0.33
N THR A 49 -9.16 0.73 -0.32
CA THR A 49 -10.23 -0.27 -0.42
C THR A 49 -9.87 -1.46 -1.30
N ASP A 50 -8.91 -1.28 -2.21
CA ASP A 50 -8.48 -2.31 -3.17
C ASP A 50 -7.32 -3.14 -2.63
N VAL A 51 -6.71 -2.71 -1.52
CA VAL A 51 -5.59 -3.37 -0.84
C VAL A 51 -6.11 -4.33 0.22
N GLY A 52 -5.76 -5.62 0.06
CA GLY A 52 -6.14 -6.68 0.98
C GLY A 52 -5.19 -6.84 2.14
N LYS A 53 -3.89 -6.68 1.91
CA LYS A 53 -2.85 -6.83 2.93
C LYS A 53 -1.74 -5.82 2.69
N TRP A 54 -1.14 -5.37 3.78
CA TRP A 54 0.06 -4.54 3.75
C TRP A 54 0.92 -4.79 5.00
N GLU A 55 2.20 -4.48 4.89
CA GLU A 55 3.22 -4.61 5.94
C GLU A 55 4.20 -3.43 5.83
N LEU A 56 4.64 -2.87 6.97
CA LEU A 56 5.71 -1.86 6.96
C LEU A 56 7.01 -2.50 6.49
N LEU A 57 7.79 -1.78 5.68
CA LEU A 57 9.16 -2.17 5.38
C LEU A 57 10.02 -1.79 6.60
N GLU A 58 10.52 -2.79 7.34
CA GLU A 58 11.49 -2.56 8.40
C GLU A 58 12.79 -2.03 7.78
N VAL A 59 13.27 -0.90 8.30
CA VAL A 59 14.57 -0.30 7.96
C VAL A 59 15.66 -0.87 8.85
#